data_AF-A0A1G8NS59-F1
#
_entry.id   AF-A0A1G8NS59-F1
#
_cell.length_a   1.000
_cell.length_b   1.000
_cell.length_c   1.000
_cell.angle_alpha   90.00
_cell.angle_beta   90.00
_cell.angle_gamma   90.00
#
_symmetry.space_group_name_H-M   'P 1'
#
loop_
_entity.id
_entity.type
_entity.pdbx_description
1 polymer ?
#
loop_
_entity_poly.entity_id
_entity_poly.type
_entity_poly.pdbx_seq_one_letter_code
_entity_poly.pdbx_strand_id
1 'polypeptide(L)'
;MSPDSATPTLPSMPDVVSGEPRPPAAPRELRGDCPTPRRRNQRGHPPVPESEGPVLEWVQDTVWDQWKAVFFGFALVAALAFANTGWGWLTDLSDPGVQVIWAFFPIFGAVMWQLSRSHWCAAGASWVQHGKNWVSTYELTSIDFGIDGVKRVLRVADSSGREIRSLSLRDVQVNAKLWDLTYNGILHSLHSGKCEISPRALAVLKLENTVPASAVPARVRRPYFAIGFWIGAIALASFLIYSFVSDSDAPSQMLPIGVFIVVLALWASRRTIEQYRRDVRMAERMSSSRR
;
A
#
# COMPACT_ATOMS: atom_id res chain seq x y z
N MET A 1 -12.63 -10.39 49.45
CA MET A 1 -12.14 -9.37 48.51
C MET A 1 -12.26 -9.96 47.12
N SER A 2 -13.32 -9.61 46.39
CA SER A 2 -13.53 -10.06 45.01
C SER A 2 -12.54 -9.35 44.09
N PRO A 3 -11.90 -10.04 43.14
CA PRO A 3 -11.16 -9.38 42.08
C PRO A 3 -12.18 -8.76 41.11
N ASP A 4 -12.34 -7.44 41.17
CA ASP A 4 -13.05 -6.68 40.15
C ASP A 4 -12.42 -6.97 38.79
N SER A 5 -13.19 -7.62 37.92
CA SER A 5 -12.91 -7.74 36.49
C SER A 5 -13.00 -6.35 35.87
N ALA A 6 -11.91 -5.59 35.91
CA ALA A 6 -11.78 -4.32 35.22
C ALA A 6 -11.95 -4.58 33.72
N THR A 7 -13.15 -4.35 33.21
CA THR A 7 -13.39 -4.29 31.77
C THR A 7 -12.53 -3.13 31.26
N PRO A 8 -11.60 -3.34 30.31
CA PRO A 8 -10.75 -2.26 29.81
C PRO A 8 -11.67 -1.15 29.30
N THR A 9 -11.67 -0.01 29.99
CA THR A 9 -12.59 1.09 29.72
C THR A 9 -12.16 1.72 28.40
N LEU A 10 -12.91 1.44 27.34
CA LEU A 10 -12.62 2.00 26.03
C LEU A 10 -12.75 3.52 26.05
N PRO A 11 -11.94 4.25 25.26
CA PRO A 11 -12.13 5.68 25.08
C PRO A 11 -13.53 5.96 24.51
N SER A 12 -14.14 7.08 24.88
CA SER A 12 -15.44 7.48 24.33
C SER A 12 -15.37 7.69 22.81
N MET A 13 -16.51 7.49 22.14
CA MET A 13 -16.65 7.85 20.73
C MET A 13 -16.60 9.38 20.55
N PRO A 14 -15.79 9.91 19.62
CA PRO A 14 -15.77 11.34 19.32
C PRO A 14 -17.09 11.79 18.70
N ASP A 15 -17.47 13.04 18.95
CA ASP A 15 -18.61 13.68 18.29
C ASP A 15 -18.41 13.75 16.77
N VAL A 16 -19.47 13.47 16.02
CA VAL A 16 -19.41 13.29 14.56
C VAL A 16 -19.03 14.58 13.84
N VAL A 17 -19.42 15.73 14.39
CA VAL A 17 -19.22 17.03 13.74
C VAL A 17 -17.91 17.68 14.20
N SER A 18 -17.65 17.68 15.51
CA SER A 18 -16.50 18.37 16.11
C SER A 18 -15.26 17.49 16.27
N GLY A 19 -15.44 16.17 16.35
CA GLY A 19 -14.36 15.23 16.66
C GLY A 19 -13.92 15.24 18.12
N GLU A 20 -14.70 15.85 19.01
CA GLU A 20 -14.41 15.92 20.46
C GLU A 20 -15.32 14.97 21.27
N PRO A 21 -14.82 14.34 22.34
CA PRO A 21 -13.46 14.39 22.84
C PRO A 21 -12.48 13.65 21.93
N ARG A 22 -11.27 14.21 21.76
CA ARG A 22 -10.21 13.54 20.98
C ARG A 22 -9.80 12.20 21.61
N PRO A 23 -9.63 11.15 20.80
CA PRO A 23 -9.10 9.88 21.29
C PRO A 23 -7.70 10.03 21.88
N PRO A 24 -7.29 9.14 22.81
CA PRO A 24 -5.93 9.10 23.29
C PRO A 24 -4.95 8.73 22.17
N ALA A 25 -3.70 9.16 22.32
CA ALA A 25 -2.65 8.91 21.34
C ALA A 25 -2.44 7.41 21.12
N ALA A 26 -2.64 6.97 19.89
CA ALA A 26 -2.51 5.57 19.50
C ALA A 26 -1.03 5.17 19.32
N PRO A 27 -0.69 3.88 19.49
CA PRO A 27 0.65 3.38 19.23
C PRO A 27 1.03 3.57 17.75
N ARG A 28 2.22 4.13 17.49
CA ARG A 28 2.73 4.38 16.13
C ARG A 28 4.09 3.71 15.92
N GLU A 29 4.35 3.29 14.69
CA GLU A 29 5.69 2.88 14.25
C GLU A 29 6.49 4.08 13.74
N LEU A 30 5.81 5.04 13.11
CA LEU A 30 6.43 6.23 12.55
C LEU A 30 6.73 7.28 13.64
N ARG A 31 7.95 7.82 13.64
CA ARG A 31 8.39 8.89 14.58
C ARG A 31 8.11 10.33 14.08
N GLY A 32 7.53 10.49 12.89
CA GLY A 32 7.18 11.80 12.31
C GLY A 32 5.69 12.13 12.48
N ASP A 33 5.36 13.41 12.42
CA ASP A 33 3.99 13.90 12.37
C ASP A 33 3.86 14.98 11.29
N CYS A 34 2.98 14.74 10.32
CA CYS A 34 2.57 15.70 9.30
C CYS A 34 1.09 16.00 9.56
N PRO A 35 0.78 16.99 10.41
CA PRO A 35 -0.59 17.33 10.74
C PRO A 35 -1.33 17.85 9.52
N THR A 36 -2.65 17.78 9.55
CA THR A 36 -3.49 18.32 8.49
C THR A 36 -3.17 19.79 8.21
N PRO A 37 -2.83 20.15 6.96
CA PRO A 37 -2.35 21.50 6.65
C PRO A 37 -3.52 22.50 6.69
N ARG A 38 -3.52 23.38 7.69
CA ARG A 38 -4.60 24.37 7.92
C ARG A 38 -4.81 25.40 6.80
N ARG A 39 -3.77 25.67 6.00
CA ARG A 39 -3.79 26.70 4.93
C ARG A 39 -3.90 26.11 3.53
N ARG A 40 -3.89 24.78 3.37
CA ARG A 40 -3.90 24.13 2.05
C ARG A 40 -5.31 23.61 1.77
N ASN A 41 -5.91 24.06 0.68
CA ASN A 41 -7.17 23.49 0.21
C ASN A 41 -6.96 22.03 -0.25
N GLN A 42 -7.96 21.19 0.03
CA GLN A 42 -8.00 19.80 -0.40
C GLN A 42 -8.05 19.74 -1.93
N ARG A 43 -7.11 19.04 -2.58
CA ARG A 43 -7.04 18.99 -4.04
C ARG A 43 -7.62 17.68 -4.55
N GLY A 44 -8.63 17.74 -5.44
CA GLY A 44 -9.14 16.55 -6.15
C GLY A 44 -9.49 15.39 -5.21
N HIS A 45 -10.02 15.70 -4.03
CA HIS A 45 -10.44 14.69 -3.08
C HIS A 45 -11.72 14.01 -3.62
N PRO A 46 -11.85 12.69 -3.48
CA PRO A 46 -13.09 12.00 -3.77
C PRO A 46 -14.19 12.49 -2.80
N PRO A 47 -15.47 12.38 -3.21
CA PRO A 47 -16.58 12.80 -2.37
C PRO A 47 -16.54 12.11 -1.02
N VAL A 48 -16.79 12.90 0.02
CA VAL A 48 -16.88 12.46 1.41
C VAL A 48 -18.24 11.79 1.61
N PRO A 49 -18.36 10.72 2.38
CA PRO A 49 -19.65 10.15 2.73
C PRO A 49 -20.51 11.16 3.50
N GLU A 50 -21.54 11.70 2.84
CA GLU A 50 -22.41 12.76 3.40
C GLU A 50 -23.13 12.33 4.70
N SER A 51 -23.38 11.03 4.88
CA SER A 51 -24.09 10.46 6.03
C SER A 51 -23.22 10.27 7.28
N GLU A 52 -21.89 10.37 7.18
CA GLU A 52 -20.94 9.97 8.24
C GLU A 52 -20.20 11.18 8.85
N GLY A 53 -20.58 12.40 8.46
CA GLY A 53 -20.03 13.63 9.00
C GLY A 53 -18.80 14.17 8.25
N PRO A 54 -18.32 15.37 8.63
CA PRO A 54 -17.25 16.07 7.94
C PRO A 54 -15.88 15.38 8.07
N VAL A 55 -14.98 15.72 7.15
CA VAL A 55 -13.56 15.34 7.26
C VAL A 55 -12.93 16.10 8.42
N LEU A 56 -12.44 15.37 9.42
CA LEU A 56 -11.77 15.98 10.58
C LEU A 56 -10.27 16.10 10.35
N GLU A 57 -9.64 15.04 9.84
CA GLU A 57 -8.21 14.97 9.60
C GLU A 57 -7.94 14.34 8.23
N TRP A 58 -6.97 14.89 7.50
CA TRP A 58 -6.56 14.36 6.21
C TRP A 58 -5.07 14.56 5.96
N VAL A 59 -4.53 13.69 5.10
CA VAL A 59 -3.18 13.73 4.58
C VAL A 59 -3.25 13.60 3.06
N GLN A 60 -2.46 14.43 2.40
CA GLN A 60 -2.27 14.37 0.96
C GLN A 60 -0.81 14.67 0.65
N ASP A 61 -0.14 13.74 -0.03
CA ASP A 61 1.21 13.98 -0.51
C ASP A 61 1.25 15.21 -1.41
N THR A 62 2.41 15.86 -1.41
CA THR A 62 2.62 16.97 -2.31
C THR A 62 2.99 16.43 -3.68
N VAL A 63 2.61 17.18 -4.73
CA VAL A 63 3.11 16.92 -6.09
C VAL A 63 4.65 16.97 -6.12
N TRP A 64 5.26 17.72 -5.20
CA TRP A 64 6.70 17.77 -5.03
C TRP A 64 7.30 16.43 -4.58
N ASP A 65 6.61 15.67 -3.75
CA ASP A 65 7.09 14.34 -3.33
C ASP A 65 7.06 13.33 -4.49
N GLN A 66 6.11 13.47 -5.43
CA GLN A 66 6.11 12.70 -6.69
C GLN A 66 7.30 13.09 -7.57
N TRP A 67 7.54 14.39 -7.73
CA TRP A 67 8.69 14.89 -8.50
C TRP A 67 10.02 14.42 -7.90
N LYS A 68 10.18 14.36 -6.58
CA LYS A 68 11.39 13.80 -5.95
C LYS A 68 11.65 12.35 -6.38
N ALA A 69 10.61 11.50 -6.41
CA ALA A 69 10.75 10.11 -6.84
C ALA A 69 11.16 10.01 -8.32
N VAL A 70 10.56 10.84 -9.18
CA VAL A 70 10.90 10.93 -10.60
C VAL A 70 12.35 11.41 -10.80
N PHE A 71 12.73 12.51 -10.15
CA PHE A 71 14.10 13.06 -10.23
C PHE A 71 15.14 12.08 -9.70
N PHE A 72 14.85 11.38 -8.60
CA PHE A 72 15.77 10.39 -8.06
C PHE A 72 15.98 9.22 -9.03
N GLY A 73 14.91 8.72 -9.65
CA GLY A 73 15.01 7.69 -10.68
C GLY A 73 15.80 8.16 -11.91
N PHE A 74 15.57 9.40 -12.36
CA PHE A 74 16.36 10.00 -13.45
C PHE A 74 17.84 10.18 -13.09
N ALA A 75 18.15 10.63 -11.87
CA ALA A 75 19.51 10.75 -11.41
C ALA A 75 20.22 9.40 -11.39
N LEU A 76 19.53 8.32 -11.00
CA LEU A 76 20.08 6.96 -11.02
C LEU A 76 20.37 6.50 -12.45
N VAL A 77 19.43 6.67 -13.38
CA VAL A 77 19.64 6.30 -14.80
C VAL A 77 20.78 7.11 -15.41
N ALA A 78 20.83 8.42 -15.16
CA ALA A 78 21.90 9.29 -15.64
C ALA A 78 23.28 8.89 -15.06
N ALA A 79 23.34 8.53 -13.77
CA ALA A 79 24.58 8.06 -13.15
C ALA A 79 25.06 6.74 -13.77
N LEU A 80 24.15 5.81 -14.06
CA LEU A 80 24.49 4.55 -14.74
C LEU A 80 24.94 4.78 -16.19
N ALA A 81 24.26 5.66 -16.93
CA ALA A 81 24.66 6.03 -18.29
C ALA A 81 26.04 6.68 -18.32
N PHE A 82 26.29 7.59 -17.36
CA PHE A 82 27.59 8.23 -17.19
C PHE A 82 28.70 7.24 -16.83
N ALA A 83 28.43 6.28 -15.95
CA ALA A 83 29.42 5.26 -15.59
C ALA A 83 29.84 4.37 -16.79
N ASN A 84 28.92 4.11 -17.73
CA ASN A 84 29.18 3.25 -18.88
C ASN A 84 29.77 4.00 -20.09
N THR A 85 29.30 5.23 -20.36
CA THR A 85 29.63 5.96 -21.61
C THR A 85 30.28 7.32 -21.38
N GLY A 86 30.53 7.70 -20.12
CA GLY A 86 31.01 9.03 -19.76
C GLY A 86 30.01 10.10 -20.15
N TRP A 87 30.45 11.10 -20.92
CA TRP A 87 29.57 12.13 -21.45
C TRP A 87 28.90 11.75 -22.79
N GLY A 88 29.21 10.58 -23.36
CA GLY A 88 28.74 10.15 -24.68
C GLY A 88 27.21 10.11 -24.81
N TRP A 89 26.50 9.69 -23.75
CA TRP A 89 25.03 9.65 -23.72
C TRP A 89 24.34 11.03 -23.82
N LEU A 90 25.08 12.12 -23.61
CA LEU A 90 24.59 13.48 -23.78
C LEU A 90 24.97 14.08 -25.14
N THR A 91 26.09 13.68 -25.71
CA THR A 91 26.70 14.34 -26.87
C THR A 91 26.48 13.59 -28.19
N ASP A 92 26.45 12.25 -28.16
CA ASP A 92 26.32 11.44 -29.37
C ASP A 92 24.87 11.03 -29.61
N LEU A 93 24.04 12.01 -30.00
CA LEU A 93 22.62 11.79 -30.30
C LEU A 93 22.41 10.95 -31.58
N SER A 94 23.46 10.72 -32.38
CA SER A 94 23.44 9.85 -33.55
C SER A 94 23.46 8.36 -33.22
N ASP A 95 23.99 7.98 -32.06
CA ASP A 95 24.01 6.59 -31.60
C ASP A 95 22.58 6.10 -31.28
N PRO A 96 22.10 5.02 -31.92
CA PRO A 96 20.81 4.40 -31.60
C PRO A 96 20.63 4.08 -30.12
N GLY A 97 21.69 3.72 -29.40
CA GLY A 97 21.62 3.45 -27.95
C GLY A 97 21.26 4.70 -27.15
N VAL A 98 21.90 5.83 -27.47
CA VAL A 98 21.61 7.12 -26.84
C VAL A 98 20.16 7.55 -27.10
N GLN A 99 19.65 7.34 -28.32
CA GLN A 99 18.26 7.62 -28.65
C GLN A 99 17.27 6.79 -27.83
N VAL A 100 17.57 5.51 -27.58
CA VAL A 100 16.74 4.64 -26.73
C VAL A 100 16.74 5.13 -25.28
N ILE A 101 17.88 5.56 -24.75
CA ILE A 101 17.97 6.14 -23.40
C ILE A 101 17.06 7.37 -23.30
N TRP A 102 17.18 8.32 -24.23
CA TRP A 102 16.35 9.53 -24.23
C TRP A 102 14.86 9.25 -24.44
N ALA A 103 14.50 8.24 -25.23
CA ALA A 103 13.11 7.78 -25.36
C ALA A 103 12.59 7.10 -24.08
N PHE A 104 13.46 6.44 -23.32
CA PHE A 104 13.11 5.81 -22.04
C PHE A 104 12.79 6.84 -20.95
N PHE A 105 13.47 7.99 -20.90
CA PHE A 105 13.23 9.03 -19.88
C PHE A 105 11.74 9.47 -19.77
N PRO A 106 11.04 9.91 -20.84
CA PRO A 106 9.65 10.32 -20.72
C PRO A 106 8.72 9.15 -20.35
N ILE A 107 8.99 7.94 -20.85
CA ILE A 107 8.20 6.73 -20.53
C ILE A 107 8.37 6.37 -19.05
N PHE A 108 9.62 6.30 -18.58
CA PHE A 108 9.95 6.02 -17.20
C PHE A 108 9.39 7.09 -16.27
N GLY A 109 9.50 8.37 -16.64
CA GLY A 109 8.91 9.49 -15.91
C GLY A 109 7.39 9.35 -15.79
N ALA A 110 6.69 9.03 -16.88
CA ALA A 110 5.25 8.81 -16.88
C ALA A 110 4.84 7.61 -16.01
N VAL A 111 5.60 6.50 -16.07
CA VAL A 111 5.36 5.31 -15.23
C VAL A 111 5.59 5.64 -13.75
N MET A 112 6.71 6.28 -13.41
CA MET A 112 7.02 6.66 -12.03
C MET A 112 6.01 7.68 -11.49
N TRP A 113 5.56 8.62 -12.31
CA TRP A 113 4.48 9.54 -11.96
C TRP A 113 3.18 8.80 -11.67
N GLN A 114 2.80 7.84 -12.53
CA GLN A 114 1.60 7.04 -12.35
C GLN A 114 1.66 6.17 -11.07
N LEU A 115 2.82 5.57 -10.79
CA LEU A 115 3.04 4.73 -9.62
C LEU A 115 3.15 5.54 -8.31
N SER A 116 3.66 6.77 -8.38
CA SER A 116 3.78 7.67 -7.23
C SER A 116 2.54 8.51 -6.97
N ARG A 117 1.46 8.32 -7.75
CA ARG A 117 0.21 9.08 -7.59
C ARG A 117 -0.20 9.14 -6.11
N SER A 118 -0.22 10.37 -5.60
CA SER A 118 -0.55 10.67 -4.20
C SER A 118 -1.84 9.97 -3.81
N HIS A 119 -1.77 9.22 -2.72
CA HIS A 119 -2.96 8.65 -2.12
C HIS A 119 -3.55 9.68 -1.16
N TRP A 120 -4.81 10.00 -1.39
CA TRP A 120 -5.63 10.75 -0.45
C TRP A 120 -5.94 9.85 0.74
N CYS A 121 -5.70 10.33 1.95
CA CYS A 121 -6.18 9.67 3.16
C CYS A 121 -6.90 10.67 4.05
N ALA A 122 -8.08 10.29 4.53
CA ALA A 122 -8.92 11.14 5.36
C ALA A 122 -9.61 10.30 6.43
N ALA A 123 -9.86 10.90 7.58
CA ALA A 123 -10.65 10.32 8.65
C ALA A 123 -11.68 11.34 9.17
N GLY A 124 -12.89 10.85 9.39
CA GLY A 124 -13.89 11.50 10.23
C GLY A 124 -13.94 10.86 11.61
N ALA A 125 -14.99 11.17 12.38
CA ALA A 125 -15.17 10.60 13.70
C ALA A 125 -15.45 9.09 13.65
N SER A 126 -16.27 8.65 12.68
CA SER A 126 -16.76 7.27 12.55
C SER A 126 -16.22 6.51 11.34
N TRP A 127 -15.39 7.15 10.50
CA TRP A 127 -15.02 6.60 9.19
C TRP A 127 -13.60 6.96 8.78
N VAL A 128 -13.03 6.13 7.90
CA VAL A 128 -11.73 6.36 7.26
C VAL A 128 -11.84 6.14 5.76
N GLN A 129 -11.15 6.97 4.99
CA GLN A 129 -11.08 6.93 3.54
C GLN A 129 -9.62 6.86 3.08
N HIS A 130 -9.40 6.02 2.06
CA HIS A 130 -8.14 5.89 1.38
C HIS A 130 -8.36 5.81 -0.13
N GLY A 131 -7.87 6.82 -0.85
CA GLY A 131 -8.23 7.05 -2.23
C GLY A 131 -9.74 7.23 -2.35
N LYS A 132 -10.38 6.49 -3.26
CA LYS A 132 -11.82 6.56 -3.54
C LYS A 132 -12.68 5.71 -2.58
N ASN A 133 -12.06 4.80 -1.84
CA ASN A 133 -12.78 3.85 -1.01
C ASN A 133 -12.79 4.33 0.44
N TRP A 134 -13.88 4.07 1.15
CA TRP A 134 -14.06 4.44 2.54
C TRP A 134 -14.78 3.32 3.30
N VAL A 135 -14.57 3.25 4.60
CA VAL A 135 -15.23 2.28 5.51
C VAL A 135 -15.63 2.98 6.80
N SER A 136 -16.68 2.47 7.45
CA SER A 136 -17.02 2.85 8.82
C SER A 136 -16.08 2.13 9.79
N THR A 137 -15.35 2.88 10.61
CA THR A 137 -14.36 2.35 11.54
C THR A 137 -14.97 1.72 12.78
N TYR A 138 -16.24 2.04 13.10
CA TYR A 138 -16.94 1.49 14.27
C TYR A 138 -17.73 0.21 13.95
N GLU A 139 -17.98 -0.05 12.67
CA GLU A 139 -18.70 -1.23 12.20
C GLU A 139 -17.81 -2.16 11.37
N LEU A 140 -16.53 -2.29 11.72
CA LEU A 140 -15.61 -3.18 11.02
C LEU A 140 -15.97 -4.65 11.26
N THR A 141 -15.90 -5.43 10.19
CA THR A 141 -16.14 -6.88 10.18
C THR A 141 -14.85 -7.68 10.02
N SER A 142 -13.86 -7.12 9.32
CA SER A 142 -12.59 -7.81 9.08
C SER A 142 -11.41 -6.84 9.03
N ILE A 143 -10.31 -7.22 9.69
CA ILE A 143 -9.05 -6.49 9.72
C ILE A 143 -7.90 -7.45 9.43
N ASP A 144 -7.31 -7.31 8.26
CA ASP A 144 -6.18 -8.11 7.80
C ASP A 144 -4.92 -7.27 7.60
N PHE A 145 -3.76 -7.85 7.89
CA PHE A 145 -2.48 -7.22 7.60
C PHE A 145 -1.83 -7.82 6.35
N GLY A 146 -1.46 -6.95 5.42
CA GLY A 146 -0.79 -7.30 4.17
C GLY A 146 0.46 -6.47 3.92
N ILE A 147 1.19 -6.88 2.88
CA ILE A 147 2.29 -6.12 2.31
C ILE A 147 1.94 -5.92 0.84
N ASP A 148 1.94 -4.66 0.40
CA ASP A 148 1.72 -4.28 -0.99
C ASP A 148 2.97 -3.55 -1.52
N GLY A 149 3.76 -4.27 -2.32
CA GLY A 149 5.11 -3.85 -2.70
C GLY A 149 6.02 -3.66 -1.48
N VAL A 150 6.47 -2.42 -1.26
CA VAL A 150 7.27 -2.02 -0.09
C VAL A 150 6.42 -1.46 1.06
N LYS A 151 5.11 -1.27 0.86
CA LYS A 151 4.21 -0.66 1.84
C LYS A 151 3.57 -1.74 2.72
N ARG A 152 3.56 -1.49 4.03
CA ARG A 152 2.72 -2.23 4.98
C ARG A 152 1.29 -1.70 4.87
N VAL A 153 0.33 -2.58 4.64
CA VAL A 153 -1.06 -2.20 4.41
C VAL A 153 -2.01 -2.97 5.33
N LEU A 154 -3.05 -2.28 5.79
CA LEU A 154 -4.22 -2.90 6.39
C LEU A 154 -5.28 -3.09 5.31
N ARG A 155 -5.96 -4.22 5.39
CA ARG A 155 -7.19 -4.48 4.63
C ARG A 155 -8.32 -4.47 5.63
N VAL A 156 -9.26 -3.57 5.44
CA VAL A 156 -10.37 -3.36 6.36
C VAL A 156 -11.68 -3.45 5.60
N ALA A 157 -12.64 -4.16 6.17
CA ALA A 157 -13.99 -4.28 5.65
C ALA A 157 -15.01 -3.94 6.73
N ASP A 158 -16.13 -3.35 6.34
CA ASP A 158 -17.21 -3.00 7.26
C ASP A 158 -18.48 -3.84 7.06
N SER A 159 -19.44 -3.63 7.97
CA SER A 159 -20.76 -4.26 8.01
C SER A 159 -21.57 -4.07 6.72
N SER A 160 -21.36 -2.94 6.06
CA SER A 160 -22.07 -2.52 4.84
C SER A 160 -21.46 -3.10 3.57
N GLY A 161 -20.43 -3.95 3.69
CA GLY A 161 -19.74 -4.58 2.58
C GLY A 161 -18.74 -3.67 1.85
N ARG A 162 -18.40 -2.51 2.43
CA ARG A 162 -17.35 -1.62 1.91
C ARG A 162 -15.99 -2.17 2.34
N GLU A 163 -14.98 -2.07 1.47
CA GLU A 163 -13.65 -2.61 1.71
C GLU A 163 -12.57 -1.61 1.26
N ILE A 164 -11.56 -1.40 2.11
CA ILE A 164 -10.28 -0.78 1.72
C ILE A 164 -9.22 -1.87 1.70
N ARG A 165 -8.74 -2.21 0.50
CA ARG A 165 -7.76 -3.30 0.28
C ARG A 165 -6.30 -2.94 0.57
N SER A 166 -5.98 -1.65 0.66
CA SER A 166 -4.60 -1.18 0.72
C SER A 166 -4.49 0.10 1.55
N LEU A 167 -5.01 0.08 2.77
CA LEU A 167 -4.84 1.19 3.71
C LEU A 167 -3.39 1.20 4.19
N SER A 168 -2.54 2.07 3.64
CA SER A 168 -1.13 2.08 4.05
C SER A 168 -0.98 2.60 5.48
N LEU A 169 -0.34 1.80 6.33
CA LEU A 169 -0.04 2.19 7.71
C LEU A 169 0.82 3.45 7.77
N ARG A 170 1.76 3.60 6.83
CA ARG A 170 2.59 4.81 6.75
C ARG A 170 1.71 6.02 6.48
N ASP A 171 0.84 5.95 5.47
CA ASP A 171 0.06 7.10 5.01
C ASP A 171 -0.94 7.56 6.09
N VAL A 172 -1.51 6.62 6.85
CA VAL A 172 -2.41 6.90 7.98
C VAL A 172 -1.65 7.38 9.23
N GLN A 173 -0.52 6.76 9.59
CA GLN A 173 0.26 7.12 10.79
C GLN A 173 1.10 8.39 10.63
N VAL A 174 1.28 8.87 9.40
CA VAL A 174 1.96 10.13 9.11
C VAL A 174 1.26 11.31 9.81
N ASN A 175 -0.08 11.30 9.94
CA ASN A 175 -0.80 12.26 10.79
C ASN A 175 -1.25 11.54 12.07
N ALA A 176 -0.69 11.94 13.21
CA ALA A 176 -1.01 11.36 14.51
C ALA A 176 -2.52 11.35 14.79
N LYS A 177 -3.19 12.49 14.56
CA LYS A 177 -4.60 12.67 14.89
C LYS A 177 -5.53 11.85 14.00
N LEU A 178 -5.15 11.70 12.73
CA LEU A 178 -5.87 10.83 11.78
C LEU A 178 -5.78 9.38 12.26
N TRP A 179 -4.59 8.96 12.69
CA TRP A 179 -4.40 7.62 13.24
C TRP A 179 -5.14 7.41 14.55
N ASP A 180 -5.17 8.39 15.45
CA ASP A 180 -5.87 8.30 16.74
C ASP A 180 -7.37 8.05 16.54
N LEU A 181 -8.01 8.76 15.59
CA LEU A 181 -9.41 8.53 15.21
C LEU A 181 -9.64 7.13 14.64
N THR A 182 -8.80 6.74 13.67
CA THR A 182 -8.91 5.44 13.00
C THR A 182 -8.72 4.28 13.98
N TYR A 183 -7.72 4.39 14.86
CA TYR A 183 -7.38 3.38 15.86
C TYR A 183 -8.46 3.24 16.92
N ASN A 184 -9.06 4.36 17.35
CA ASN A 184 -10.18 4.32 18.29
C ASN A 184 -11.37 3.54 17.71
N GLY A 185 -11.75 3.81 16.46
CA GLY A 185 -12.80 3.03 15.80
C GLY A 185 -12.47 1.54 15.73
N ILE A 186 -11.24 1.20 15.32
CA ILE A 186 -10.76 -0.20 15.30
C ILE A 186 -10.92 -0.87 16.68
N LEU A 187 -10.52 -0.20 17.76
CA LEU A 187 -10.69 -0.73 19.12
C LEU A 187 -12.15 -1.02 19.47
N HIS A 188 -13.05 -0.09 19.13
CA HIS A 188 -14.49 -0.26 19.35
C HIS A 188 -15.07 -1.43 18.55
N SER A 189 -14.72 -1.55 17.27
CA SER A 189 -15.16 -2.69 16.46
C SER A 189 -14.64 -4.03 17.00
N LEU A 190 -13.40 -4.08 17.47
CA LEU A 190 -12.84 -5.31 18.05
C LEU A 190 -13.53 -5.70 19.36
N HIS A 191 -13.82 -4.73 20.22
CA HIS A 191 -14.49 -4.99 21.49
C HIS A 191 -15.96 -5.38 21.31
N SER A 192 -16.60 -4.96 20.21
CA SER A 192 -17.95 -5.38 19.86
C SER A 192 -18.06 -6.89 19.58
N GLY A 193 -16.93 -7.58 19.35
CA GLY A 193 -16.87 -9.02 19.09
C GLY A 193 -17.35 -9.45 17.70
N LYS A 194 -17.75 -8.49 16.84
CA LYS A 194 -18.22 -8.74 15.46
C LYS A 194 -17.13 -8.60 14.41
N CYS A 195 -15.92 -8.23 14.82
CA CYS A 195 -14.78 -8.00 13.95
C CYS A 195 -13.75 -9.13 14.06
N GLU A 196 -13.39 -9.73 12.93
CA GLU A 196 -12.29 -10.70 12.83
C GLU A 196 -10.97 -9.97 12.57
N ILE A 197 -9.88 -10.35 13.25
CA ILE A 197 -8.56 -9.73 13.10
C ILE A 197 -7.45 -10.76 12.87
N SER A 198 -6.65 -10.59 11.84
CA SER A 198 -5.51 -11.48 11.59
C SER A 198 -4.45 -11.40 12.71
N PRO A 199 -3.76 -12.51 13.07
CA PRO A 199 -2.70 -12.49 14.09
C PRO A 199 -1.57 -11.49 13.79
N ARG A 200 -1.29 -11.26 12.49
CA ARG A 200 -0.29 -10.27 12.07
C ARG A 200 -0.76 -8.84 12.29
N ALA A 201 -2.03 -8.54 11.98
CA ALA A 201 -2.61 -7.23 12.26
C ALA A 201 -2.60 -6.97 13.77
N LEU A 202 -2.96 -7.97 14.58
CA LEU A 202 -2.94 -7.89 16.03
C LEU A 202 -1.54 -7.54 16.59
N ALA A 203 -0.49 -8.20 16.10
CA ALA A 203 0.90 -7.89 16.49
C ALA A 203 1.35 -6.49 16.03
N VAL A 204 1.06 -6.11 14.79
CA VAL A 204 1.44 -4.80 14.22
C VAL A 204 0.70 -3.65 14.89
N LEU A 205 -0.58 -3.84 15.23
CA LEU A 205 -1.41 -2.87 15.94
C LEU A 205 -1.15 -2.86 17.46
N LYS A 206 -0.28 -3.75 17.96
CA LYS A 206 0.08 -3.93 19.38
C LYS A 206 -1.15 -4.20 20.26
N LEU A 207 -2.09 -5.00 19.75
CA LEU A 207 -3.37 -5.28 20.40
C LEU A 207 -3.40 -6.58 21.22
N GLU A 208 -2.25 -7.24 21.36
CA GLU A 208 -2.10 -8.58 21.96
C GLU A 208 -2.72 -8.74 23.36
N ASN A 209 -2.74 -7.67 24.16
CA ASN A 209 -3.28 -7.71 25.52
C ASN A 209 -4.74 -7.23 25.64
N THR A 210 -5.38 -6.82 24.54
CA THR A 210 -6.65 -6.06 24.57
C THR A 210 -7.81 -6.79 23.92
N VAL A 211 -7.55 -7.82 23.11
CA VAL A 211 -8.54 -8.46 22.24
C VAL A 211 -8.77 -9.92 22.66
N PRO A 212 -10.02 -10.39 22.75
CA PRO A 212 -10.31 -11.78 23.08
C PRO A 212 -9.80 -12.74 22.00
N ALA A 213 -9.24 -13.88 22.42
CA ALA A 213 -8.64 -14.88 21.53
C ALA A 213 -9.59 -15.44 20.45
N SER A 214 -10.90 -15.27 20.62
CA SER A 214 -11.94 -15.66 19.66
C SER A 214 -11.95 -14.83 18.37
N ALA A 215 -11.38 -13.63 18.37
CA ALA A 215 -11.38 -12.74 17.20
C ALA A 215 -10.31 -13.10 16.16
N VAL A 216 -9.44 -14.10 16.42
CA VAL A 216 -8.27 -14.42 15.59
C VAL A 216 -8.53 -15.68 14.74
N PRO A 217 -8.79 -15.56 13.43
CA PRO A 217 -8.96 -16.72 12.57
C PRO A 217 -7.63 -17.47 12.37
N ALA A 218 -7.74 -18.80 12.14
CA ALA A 218 -6.59 -19.68 11.91
C ALA A 218 -5.75 -19.22 10.70
N ARG A 219 -4.42 -19.27 10.86
CA ARG A 219 -3.40 -18.83 9.86
C ARG A 219 -3.74 -19.26 8.42
N VAL A 220 -4.02 -18.29 7.55
CA VAL A 220 -3.96 -18.48 6.09
C VAL A 220 -2.70 -17.79 5.56
N ARG A 221 -1.72 -18.57 5.12
CA ARG A 221 -0.47 -18.08 4.54
C ARG A 221 -0.74 -17.73 3.07
N ARG A 222 -0.72 -16.44 2.69
CA ARG A 222 -0.89 -16.00 1.29
C ARG A 222 0.41 -15.44 0.69
N PRO A 223 0.82 -15.83 -0.53
CA PRO A 223 2.12 -15.51 -1.10
C PRO A 223 2.07 -14.25 -2.01
N TYR A 224 2.13 -13.05 -1.42
CA TYR A 224 2.23 -11.80 -2.21
C TYR A 224 3.67 -11.45 -2.63
N PHE A 225 4.66 -12.24 -2.19
CA PHE A 225 6.08 -12.02 -2.50
C PHE A 225 6.46 -12.19 -3.98
N ALA A 226 5.63 -12.88 -4.77
CA ALA A 226 6.00 -13.24 -6.14
C ALA A 226 5.94 -12.05 -7.12
N ILE A 227 5.01 -11.11 -6.96
CA ILE A 227 4.72 -10.12 -8.02
C ILE A 227 5.84 -9.06 -8.15
N GLY A 228 6.35 -8.53 -7.04
CA GLY A 228 7.45 -7.55 -7.07
C GLY A 228 8.77 -8.15 -7.57
N PHE A 229 9.04 -9.41 -7.23
CA PHE A 229 10.21 -10.15 -7.70
C PHE A 229 10.19 -10.31 -9.23
N TRP A 230 9.03 -10.59 -9.83
CA TRP A 230 8.90 -10.76 -11.28
C TRP A 230 9.04 -9.45 -12.06
N ILE A 231 8.58 -8.30 -11.52
CA ILE A 231 8.77 -7.00 -12.16
C ILE A 231 10.27 -6.62 -12.21
N GLY A 232 11.00 -6.85 -11.12
CA GLY A 232 12.45 -6.64 -11.08
C GLY A 232 13.21 -7.55 -12.04
N ALA A 233 12.80 -8.82 -12.13
CA ALA A 233 13.38 -9.78 -13.07
C ALA A 233 13.17 -9.39 -14.54
N ILE A 234 11.99 -8.86 -14.90
CA ILE A 234 11.69 -8.40 -16.26
C ILE A 234 12.51 -7.15 -16.62
N ALA A 235 12.66 -6.21 -15.69
CA ALA A 235 13.48 -5.00 -15.91
C ALA A 235 14.96 -5.36 -16.09
N LEU A 236 15.49 -6.28 -15.29
CA LEU A 236 16.86 -6.78 -15.42
C LEU A 236 17.07 -7.55 -16.74
N ALA A 237 16.12 -8.40 -17.13
CA ALA A 237 16.17 -9.12 -18.39
C ALA A 237 16.15 -8.16 -19.60
N SER A 238 15.30 -7.12 -19.54
CA SER A 238 15.23 -6.09 -20.59
C SER A 238 16.53 -5.29 -20.69
N PHE A 239 17.15 -4.96 -19.54
CA PHE A 239 18.46 -4.31 -19.48
C PHE A 239 19.57 -5.18 -20.07
N LEU A 240 19.60 -6.48 -19.76
CA LEU A 240 20.59 -7.41 -20.32
C LEU A 240 20.43 -7.59 -21.84
N ILE A 241 19.21 -7.60 -22.36
CA ILE A 241 18.93 -7.64 -23.81
C ILE A 241 19.42 -6.35 -24.48
N TYR A 242 19.19 -5.18 -23.86
CA TYR A 242 19.64 -3.91 -24.39
C TYR A 242 21.17 -3.80 -24.45
N SER A 243 21.86 -4.16 -23.36
CA SER A 243 23.34 -4.17 -23.32
C SER A 243 23.94 -5.12 -24.37
N PHE A 244 23.22 -6.18 -24.74
CA PHE A 244 23.64 -7.12 -25.76
C PHE A 244 23.43 -6.59 -27.19
N VAL A 245 22.31 -5.91 -27.47
CA VAL A 245 22.06 -5.31 -28.80
C VAL A 245 23.03 -4.16 -29.10
N SER A 246 23.55 -3.51 -28.05
CA SER A 246 24.52 -2.41 -28.15
C SER A 246 25.96 -2.87 -28.42
N ASP A 247 26.27 -4.16 -28.32
CA ASP A 247 27.63 -4.70 -28.49
C ASP A 247 27.69 -5.55 -29.77
N SER A 248 28.35 -5.05 -30.81
CA SER A 248 28.36 -5.66 -32.16
C SER A 248 29.11 -6.99 -32.23
N ASP A 249 29.90 -7.33 -31.23
CA ASP A 249 30.73 -8.55 -31.18
C ASP A 249 30.14 -9.66 -30.30
N ALA A 250 28.94 -9.46 -29.75
CA ALA A 250 28.36 -10.40 -28.82
C ALA A 250 27.81 -11.67 -29.52
N PRO A 251 28.09 -12.89 -29.00
CA PRO A 251 27.74 -14.14 -29.68
C PRO A 251 26.23 -14.31 -29.80
N SER A 252 25.75 -14.57 -31.02
CA SER A 252 24.33 -14.70 -31.43
C SER A 252 23.50 -15.73 -30.64
N GLN A 253 24.12 -16.53 -29.77
CA GLN A 253 23.46 -17.51 -28.90
C GLN A 253 22.79 -16.92 -27.65
N MET A 254 22.96 -15.64 -27.30
CA MET A 254 22.37 -15.06 -26.07
C MET A 254 20.98 -14.38 -26.24
N LEU A 255 20.61 -13.97 -27.45
CA LEU A 255 19.24 -13.51 -27.77
C LEU A 255 18.11 -14.49 -27.34
N PRO A 256 18.22 -15.80 -27.60
CA PRO A 256 17.20 -16.75 -27.13
C PRO A 256 17.14 -16.86 -25.60
N ILE A 257 18.22 -16.55 -24.87
CA ILE A 257 18.24 -16.61 -23.40
C ILE A 257 17.42 -15.46 -22.80
N GLY A 258 17.55 -14.24 -23.32
CA GLY A 258 16.75 -13.09 -22.88
C GLY A 258 15.25 -13.29 -23.12
N VAL A 259 14.88 -13.77 -24.31
CA VAL A 259 13.49 -14.14 -24.63
C VAL A 259 13.00 -15.27 -23.74
N PHE A 260 13.83 -16.29 -23.49
CA PHE A 260 13.50 -17.39 -22.60
C PHE A 260 13.24 -16.92 -21.16
N ILE A 261 14.04 -15.99 -20.62
CA ILE A 261 13.83 -15.42 -19.28
C ILE A 261 12.49 -14.66 -19.20
N VAL A 262 12.16 -13.87 -20.23
CA VAL A 262 10.87 -13.14 -20.28
C VAL A 262 9.69 -14.12 -20.37
N VAL A 263 9.78 -15.15 -21.22
CA VAL A 263 8.74 -16.18 -21.36
C VAL A 263 8.59 -16.98 -20.06
N LEU A 264 9.69 -17.35 -19.41
CA LEU A 264 9.69 -18.05 -18.13
C LEU A 264 9.06 -17.19 -17.03
N ALA A 265 9.37 -15.89 -16.99
CA ALA A 265 8.77 -14.95 -16.05
C ALA A 265 7.26 -14.79 -16.28
N LEU A 266 6.81 -14.68 -17.53
CA LEU A 266 5.40 -14.62 -17.88
C LEU A 266 4.67 -15.92 -17.55
N TRP A 267 5.27 -17.09 -17.83
CA TRP A 267 4.71 -18.39 -17.50
C TRP A 267 4.58 -18.60 -15.98
N ALA A 268 5.63 -18.26 -15.22
CA ALA A 268 5.62 -18.37 -13.76
C ALA A 268 4.62 -17.39 -13.12
N SER A 269 4.53 -16.16 -13.64
CA SER A 269 3.51 -15.18 -13.23
C SER A 269 2.09 -15.71 -13.46
N ARG A 270 1.80 -16.26 -14.65
CA ARG A 270 0.51 -16.87 -14.96
C ARG A 270 0.18 -18.04 -14.03
N ARG A 271 1.15 -18.93 -13.77
CA ARG A 271 0.96 -20.08 -12.88
C ARG A 271 0.65 -19.64 -11.44
N THR A 272 1.31 -18.59 -10.97
CA THR A 272 1.07 -18.01 -9.63
C THR A 272 -0.33 -17.41 -9.51
N ILE A 273 -0.81 -16.73 -10.56
CA ILE A 273 -2.17 -16.18 -10.63
C ILE A 273 -3.23 -17.31 -10.65
N GLU A 274 -2.97 -18.40 -11.37
CA GLU A 274 -3.89 -19.54 -11.41
C GLU A 274 -3.97 -20.27 -10.07
N GLN A 275 -2.85 -20.40 -9.37
CA GLN A 275 -2.80 -21.02 -8.05
C GLN A 275 -3.59 -20.18 -7.03
N TYR A 276 -3.44 -18.85 -7.06
CA TYR A 276 -4.27 -17.93 -6.29
C TYR A 276 -5.77 -18.09 -6.57
N ARG A 277 -6.16 -18.19 -7.85
CA ARG A 277 -7.57 -18.35 -8.24
C ARG A 277 -8.16 -19.70 -7.78
N ARG A 278 -7.33 -20.73 -7.55
CA ARG A 278 -7.77 -22.00 -6.97
C ARG A 278 -7.93 -21.88 -5.46
N ASP A 279 -6.97 -21.26 -4.78
CA ASP A 279 -7.00 -21.10 -3.33
C ASP A 279 -8.16 -20.23 -2.87
N VAL A 280 -8.47 -19.15 -3.59
CA VAL A 280 -9.67 -18.32 -3.34
C VAL A 280 -10.95 -19.13 -3.50
N ARG A 281 -11.08 -19.92 -4.57
CA ARG A 281 -12.25 -20.78 -4.80
C ARG A 281 -12.38 -21.87 -3.73
N MET A 282 -11.28 -22.37 -3.18
CA MET A 282 -11.33 -23.33 -2.06
C MET A 282 -11.73 -22.64 -0.74
N ALA A 283 -11.21 -21.45 -0.47
CA ALA A 283 -11.59 -20.67 0.71
C ALA A 283 -13.08 -20.29 0.69
N GLU A 284 -13.60 -19.89 -0.48
CA GLU A 284 -15.04 -19.63 -0.68
C GLU A 284 -15.88 -20.88 -0.40
N ARG A 285 -15.51 -22.05 -0.94
CA ARG A 285 -16.20 -23.33 -0.67
C ARG A 285 -16.16 -23.75 0.79
N MET A 286 -15.06 -23.50 1.49
CA MET A 286 -14.95 -23.80 2.92
C MET A 286 -15.79 -22.84 3.77
N SER A 287 -15.89 -21.57 3.37
CA SER A 287 -16.74 -20.59 4.04
C SER A 287 -18.23 -20.86 3.82
N SER A 288 -18.63 -21.32 2.63
CA SER A 288 -20.02 -21.68 2.32
C SER A 288 -20.46 -22.99 2.98
N SER A 289 -19.53 -23.87 3.36
CA SER A 289 -19.82 -25.12 4.08
C SER A 289 -20.00 -24.94 5.59
N ARG A 290 -19.65 -23.77 6.14
CA ARG A 290 -19.74 -23.46 7.58
C ARG A 290 -20.94 -22.59 7.96
N ARG A 291 -21.69 -22.09 6.97
CA ARG A 291 -23.01 -21.48 7.17
C ARG A 291 -24.08 -22.55 6.97
#